data_AF-M5FRC1-F1
#
_entry.id   AF-M5FRC1-F1
#
_cell.length_a   1.000
_cell.length_b   1.000
_cell.length_c   1.000
_cell.angle_alpha   90.00
_cell.angle_beta   90.00
_cell.angle_gamma   90.00
#
_symmetry.space_group_name_H-M   'P 1'
#
loop_
_entity.id
_entity.type
_entity.pdbx_description
1 polymer ?
#
loop_
_entity_poly.entity_id
_entity_poly.type
_entity_poly.pdbx_seq_one_letter_code
_entity_poly.pdbx_strand_id
1 'polypeptide(L)'
;MGFYDEIEIEDMIWDDAKGVFHYPCPCGDRFEISRKQLANGEDIAVCPSCSLVIRIIYDYLDFEDEGDDDEEVKEEEAEESDDNADEKFEDAVERLEVDLTSRMAEARV
;
A
#
# COMPACT_ATOMS: atom_id res chain seq x y z
N MET A 1 -28.53 0.62 4.08
CA MET A 1 -27.33 1.44 3.82
C MET A 1 -26.17 0.56 4.24
N GLY A 2 -25.46 0.00 3.26
CA GLY A 2 -24.39 -0.96 3.50
C GLY A 2 -23.03 -0.29 3.34
N PHE A 3 -22.02 -0.89 3.97
CA PHE A 3 -20.62 -0.58 3.72
C PHE A 3 -20.28 -0.90 2.26
N TYR A 4 -19.36 -0.13 1.69
CA TYR A 4 -18.88 -0.39 0.33
C TYR A 4 -18.04 -1.67 0.30
N ASP A 5 -17.15 -1.82 1.27
CA ASP A 5 -16.27 -2.99 1.41
C ASP A 5 -15.85 -3.20 2.86
N GLU A 6 -15.25 -4.36 3.11
CA GLU A 6 -14.61 -4.74 4.37
C GLU A 6 -13.12 -4.95 4.11
N ILE A 7 -12.29 -4.17 4.79
CA ILE A 7 -10.86 -4.12 4.54
C ILE A 7 -10.12 -4.33 5.85
N GLU A 8 -9.08 -5.17 5.83
CA GLU A 8 -8.21 -5.38 6.98
C GLU A 8 -7.28 -4.19 7.18
N ILE A 9 -7.00 -3.84 8.43
CA ILE A 9 -6.13 -2.70 8.75
C ILE A 9 -4.72 -2.84 8.18
N GLU A 10 -4.27 -4.07 7.96
CA GLU A 10 -2.97 -4.44 7.37
C GLU A 10 -2.86 -4.06 5.88
N ASP A 11 -4.00 -4.00 5.16
CA ASP A 11 -4.05 -3.60 3.75
C ASP A 11 -4.06 -2.07 3.58
N MET A 12 -4.19 -1.32 4.68
CA MET A 12 -4.14 0.13 4.66
C MET A 12 -2.72 0.66 4.77
N ILE A 13 -2.49 1.82 4.16
CA ILE A 13 -1.20 2.51 4.21
C ILE A 13 -1.18 3.43 5.44
N TRP A 14 -0.23 3.21 6.35
CA TRP A 14 0.00 4.09 7.49
C TRP A 14 0.79 5.34 7.09
N ASP A 15 0.25 6.52 7.42
CA ASP A 15 0.94 7.81 7.27
C ASP A 15 1.38 8.30 8.67
N ASP A 16 2.69 8.14 8.96
CA ASP A 16 3.27 8.51 10.26
C ASP A 16 3.28 10.02 10.51
N ALA A 17 3.30 10.83 9.44
CA ALA A 17 3.31 12.29 9.55
C ALA A 17 1.97 12.84 10.03
N LYS A 18 0.88 12.17 9.68
CA LYS A 18 -0.49 12.58 10.06
C LYS A 18 -1.12 11.67 11.12
N GLY A 19 -0.58 10.48 11.36
CA GLY A 19 -1.11 9.51 12.32
C GLY A 19 -2.43 8.86 11.89
N VAL A 20 -2.53 8.53 10.59
CA VAL A 20 -3.78 8.09 9.94
C VAL A 20 -3.50 6.99 8.93
N PHE A 21 -4.43 6.04 8.84
CA PHE A 21 -4.46 5.00 7.83
C PHE A 21 -5.20 5.49 6.59
N HIS A 22 -4.67 5.19 5.42
CA HIS A 22 -5.15 5.65 4.13
C HIS A 22 -5.37 4.48 3.17
N TYR A 23 -6.50 4.49 2.45
CA TYR A 23 -6.81 3.47 1.45
C TYR A 23 -7.40 4.11 0.17
N PRO A 24 -7.00 3.67 -1.03
CA PRO A 24 -7.47 4.26 -2.29
C PRO A 24 -8.98 4.05 -2.47
N CYS A 25 -9.71 5.14 -2.72
CA CYS A 25 -11.14 5.10 -2.99
C CYS A 25 -11.39 5.07 -4.51
N PRO A 26 -12.34 4.25 -5.02
CA PRO A 26 -12.65 4.16 -6.45
C PRO A 26 -13.15 5.47 -7.09
N CYS A 27 -13.46 6.49 -6.28
CA CYS A 27 -13.83 7.80 -6.79
C CYS A 27 -12.64 8.74 -7.09
N GLY A 28 -11.40 8.31 -6.79
CA GLY A 28 -10.18 9.09 -7.04
C GLY A 28 -9.61 9.82 -5.82
N ASP A 29 -10.29 9.74 -4.68
CA ASP A 29 -9.79 10.22 -3.38
C ASP A 29 -9.31 9.03 -2.51
N ARG A 30 -9.07 9.29 -1.22
CA ARG A 30 -8.67 8.27 -0.25
C ARG A 30 -9.61 8.24 0.95
N PHE A 31 -9.78 7.07 1.52
CA PHE A 31 -10.36 6.90 2.85
C PHE A 31 -9.30 7.26 3.89
N GLU A 32 -9.71 7.91 4.97
CA GLU A 32 -8.80 8.36 6.03
C GLU A 32 -9.41 7.96 7.38
N ILE A 33 -8.65 7.26 8.23
CA ILE A 33 -9.05 6.91 9.60
C ILE A 33 -7.86 7.02 10.55
N SER A 34 -8.07 7.56 11.76
CA SER A 34 -7.00 7.76 12.73
C SER A 34 -6.88 6.58 13.70
N ARG A 35 -5.67 6.29 14.18
CA ARG A 35 -5.45 5.28 15.24
C ARG A 35 -6.33 5.51 16.48
N LYS A 36 -6.57 6.77 16.84
CA LYS A 36 -7.44 7.14 17.98
C LYS A 36 -8.91 6.75 17.76
N GLN A 37 -9.38 6.72 16.52
CA GLN A 37 -10.76 6.30 16.21
C GLN A 37 -10.88 4.78 16.37
N LEU A 38 -9.90 4.03 15.85
CA LEU A 38 -9.80 2.58 16.06
C LEU A 38 -9.72 2.22 17.55
N ALA A 39 -8.89 2.92 18.34
CA ALA A 39 -8.80 2.72 19.78
C ALA A 39 -10.11 3.01 20.55
N ASN A 40 -11.02 3.81 19.98
CA ASN A 40 -12.35 4.06 20.57
C ASN A 40 -13.41 3.03 20.13
N GLY A 41 -13.05 2.04 19.31
CA GLY A 41 -14.02 1.10 18.75
C GLY A 41 -14.66 1.54 17.43
N GLU A 42 -14.12 2.57 16.77
CA GLU A 42 -14.71 3.11 15.53
C GLU A 42 -14.02 2.51 14.30
N ASP A 43 -14.67 1.53 13.68
CA ASP A 43 -14.22 0.79 12.49
C ASP A 43 -14.63 1.43 11.14
N ILE A 44 -15.18 2.63 11.15
CA ILE A 44 -15.79 3.21 9.93
C ILE A 44 -14.85 4.25 9.32
N ALA A 45 -14.18 3.89 8.22
CA ALA A 45 -13.40 4.87 7.46
C ALA A 45 -14.28 5.56 6.41
N VAL A 46 -14.17 6.89 6.35
CA VAL A 46 -15.03 7.74 5.52
C VAL A 46 -14.20 8.44 4.45
N CYS A 47 -14.69 8.48 3.21
CA CYS A 47 -14.06 9.28 2.16
C CYS A 47 -14.68 10.69 2.10
N PRO A 48 -13.87 11.77 2.19
CA PRO A 48 -14.37 13.14 2.23
C PRO A 48 -15.08 13.59 0.94
N SER A 49 -14.78 12.96 -0.19
CA SER A 49 -15.32 13.37 -1.50
C SER A 49 -16.58 12.61 -1.92
N CYS A 50 -16.79 11.40 -1.38
CA CYS A 50 -17.66 10.42 -2.03
C CYS A 50 -18.77 9.90 -1.11
N SER A 51 -18.78 10.30 0.16
CA SER A 51 -19.72 9.82 1.20
C SER A 51 -19.77 8.30 1.37
N LEU A 52 -18.90 7.58 0.66
CA LEU A 52 -18.69 6.15 0.82
C LEU A 52 -18.03 5.91 2.17
N VAL A 53 -18.38 4.76 2.74
CA VAL A 53 -17.83 4.26 3.99
C VAL A 53 -17.43 2.81 3.80
N ILE A 54 -16.29 2.44 4.35
CA ILE A 54 -15.79 1.06 4.40
C ILE A 54 -15.71 0.63 5.87
N ARG A 55 -15.83 -0.67 6.11
CA ARG A 55 -15.64 -1.27 7.43
C ARG A 55 -14.21 -1.76 7.56
N ILE A 56 -13.53 -1.34 8.62
CA ILE A 56 -12.17 -1.75 8.94
C ILE A 56 -12.23 -2.97 9.87
N ILE A 57 -11.60 -4.06 9.46
CA ILE A 57 -11.39 -5.23 10.32
C ILE A 57 -10.02 -5.05 10.99
N TYR A 58 -10.03 -5.01 12.32
CA TYR A 58 -8.84 -4.87 13.14
C TYR A 58 -9.01 -5.66 14.44
N ASP A 59 -7.89 -6.04 15.05
CA ASP A 59 -7.90 -6.64 16.39
C ASP A 59 -7.83 -5.52 17.45
N TYR A 60 -8.69 -5.61 18.47
CA TYR A 60 -8.74 -4.61 19.53
C TYR A 60 -7.44 -4.56 20.34
N LEU A 61 -6.74 -5.70 20.46
CA LEU A 61 -5.50 -5.82 21.23
C LEU A 61 -4.34 -5.01 20.62
N ASP A 62 -4.34 -4.75 19.31
CA ASP A 62 -3.33 -3.91 18.64
C ASP A 62 -3.43 -2.41 19.02
N PHE A 63 -4.58 -2.01 19.56
CA PHE A 63 -4.90 -0.61 19.84
C PHE A 63 -5.29 -0.36 21.31
N GLU A 64 -5.52 -1.40 22.11
CA GLU A 64 -5.64 -1.33 23.57
C GLU A 64 -4.26 -1.14 24.22
N ASP A 65 -3.75 0.08 24.18
CA ASP A 65 -2.63 0.47 25.04
C ASP A 65 -3.15 0.76 26.46
N GLU A 66 -2.67 -0.01 27.43
CA GLU A 66 -2.83 0.08 28.90
C GLU A 66 -3.88 -0.85 29.57
N GLY A 67 -3.54 -2.14 29.62
CA GLY A 67 -4.13 -3.13 30.53
C GLY A 67 -3.25 -4.38 30.74
N ASP A 68 -2.05 -4.21 31.32
CA ASP A 68 -1.21 -5.20 32.04
C ASP A 68 -1.60 -6.71 31.90
N ASP A 69 -0.94 -7.45 31.00
CA ASP A 69 -0.21 -8.71 31.30
C ASP A 69 0.59 -9.20 30.07
N ASP A 70 1.77 -9.74 30.36
CA ASP A 70 2.82 -10.26 29.49
C ASP A 70 2.33 -11.43 28.59
N GLU A 71 2.38 -11.31 27.25
CA GLU A 71 2.86 -12.42 26.40
C GLU A 71 3.28 -11.94 24.99
N GLU A 72 4.50 -12.35 24.64
CA GLU A 72 5.17 -12.22 23.34
C GLU A 72 4.41 -12.98 22.24
N VAL A 73 3.99 -12.29 21.17
CA VAL A 73 3.82 -12.92 19.86
C VAL A 73 4.51 -12.05 18.81
N LYS A 74 5.75 -12.44 18.50
CA LYS A 74 6.34 -12.20 17.19
C LYS A 74 5.86 -13.31 16.27
N GLU A 75 5.14 -12.97 15.22
CA GLU A 75 5.13 -13.80 14.02
C GLU A 75 5.55 -12.94 12.84
N GLU A 76 6.76 -13.27 12.37
CA GLU A 76 7.34 -12.85 11.11
C GLU A 76 6.88 -13.90 10.10
N GLU A 77 6.09 -13.56 9.09
CA GLU A 77 6.05 -14.34 7.84
C GLU A 77 6.21 -13.39 6.65
N ALA A 78 7.48 -13.21 6.31
CA ALA A 78 7.87 -12.94 4.94
C ALA A 78 7.82 -14.28 4.17
N GLU A 79 7.00 -14.34 3.14
CA GLU A 79 7.23 -15.26 2.02
C GLU A 79 7.17 -14.51 0.69
N GLU A 80 8.35 -14.50 0.07
CA GLU A 80 8.72 -13.95 -1.22
C GLU A 80 8.39 -14.98 -2.32
N SER A 81 7.77 -14.54 -3.41
CA SER A 81 7.96 -15.17 -4.73
C SER A 81 7.90 -14.10 -5.82
N ASP A 82 9.11 -13.71 -6.20
CA ASP A 82 9.57 -13.22 -7.50
C ASP A 82 8.67 -13.60 -8.70
N ASP A 83 8.21 -12.60 -9.46
CA ASP A 83 8.29 -12.66 -10.93
C ASP A 83 8.34 -11.24 -11.55
N ASN A 84 9.46 -10.98 -12.20
CA ASN A 84 9.80 -9.94 -13.18
C ASN A 84 10.21 -8.52 -12.74
N ALA A 85 11.53 -8.40 -12.60
CA ALA A 85 12.30 -7.21 -12.89
C ALA A 85 12.05 -6.68 -14.33
N ASP A 86 11.19 -5.69 -14.48
CA ASP A 86 10.92 -4.99 -15.75
C ASP A 86 11.07 -3.47 -15.59
N GLU A 87 12.25 -2.98 -15.16
CA GLU A 87 12.63 -1.55 -15.30
C GLU A 87 14.14 -1.33 -15.52
N LYS A 88 14.90 -2.37 -15.95
CA LYS A 88 16.34 -2.23 -16.28
C LYS A 88 16.74 -2.74 -17.67
N PHE A 89 15.81 -3.33 -18.42
CA PHE A 89 16.11 -3.88 -19.74
C PHE A 89 16.07 -2.81 -20.86
N GLU A 90 15.23 -1.77 -20.74
CA GLU A 90 15.10 -0.73 -21.78
C GLU A 90 16.37 0.12 -21.97
N ASP A 91 17.11 0.45 -20.90
CA ASP A 91 18.35 1.26 -20.99
C ASP A 91 19.58 0.48 -21.51
N ALA A 92 19.48 -0.86 -21.62
CA ALA A 92 20.52 -1.74 -22.15
C ALA A 92 20.29 -2.10 -23.62
N VAL A 93 19.04 -2.35 -24.03
CA VAL A 93 18.71 -2.59 -25.44
C VAL A 93 18.85 -1.33 -26.27
N GLU A 94 18.49 -0.17 -25.72
CA GLU A 94 18.62 1.10 -26.44
C GLU A 94 20.11 1.39 -26.73
N ARG A 95 21.02 1.13 -25.78
CA ARG A 95 22.49 1.25 -26.02
C ARG A 95 23.03 0.23 -27.02
N LEU A 96 22.45 -0.97 -27.13
CA LEU A 96 22.83 -1.96 -28.11
C LEU A 96 22.37 -1.59 -29.54
N GLU A 97 21.19 -0.97 -29.69
CA GLU A 97 20.68 -0.54 -30.99
C GLU A 97 21.39 0.71 -31.55
N VAL A 98 21.89 1.61 -30.68
CA VAL A 98 22.72 2.75 -31.14
C VAL A 98 24.10 2.31 -31.66
N ASP A 99 24.70 1.26 -31.08
CA ASP A 99 26.03 0.76 -31.51
C ASP A 99 25.95 0.04 -32.87
N LEU A 100 24.87 -0.71 -33.13
CA LEU A 100 24.66 -1.37 -34.44
C LEU A 100 24.36 -0.36 -35.57
N THR A 101 23.59 0.69 -35.30
CA THR A 101 23.29 1.73 -36.30
C THR A 101 24.52 2.60 -36.62
N SER A 102 25.41 2.85 -35.66
CA SER A 102 26.67 3.56 -35.89
C SER A 102 27.65 2.75 -36.77
N ARG A 103 27.75 1.43 -36.58
CA ARG A 103 28.63 0.57 -37.40
C ARG A 103 28.14 0.36 -38.83
N MET A 104 26.82 0.43 -39.09
CA MET A 104 26.27 0.34 -40.44
C MET A 104 26.45 1.62 -41.27
N ALA A 105 26.65 2.79 -40.64
CA ALA A 105 26.85 4.05 -41.33
C ALA A 105 28.27 4.23 -41.91
N GLU A 106 29.28 3.53 -41.38
CA GLU A 106 30.68 3.60 -41.87
C GLU A 106 31.01 2.55 -42.95
N ALA A 107 30.11 1.63 -43.29
CA ALA A 107 30.31 0.61 -44.31
C ALA A 107 29.91 1.04 -45.74
N ARG A 108 29.72 2.35 -45.97
CA ARG A 108 29.56 2.93 -47.30
C ARG A 108 30.51 4.12 -47.50
N VAL A 109 31.80 3.82 -47.46
CA VAL A 109 32.86 4.55 -48.17
C VAL A 109 33.82 3.55 -48.80
#